data_AF-A0A7C9P5W2-F1
#
_entry.id   AF-A0A7C9P5W2-F1
#
_cell.length_a   1.000
_cell.length_b   1.000
_cell.length_c   1.000
_cell.angle_alpha   90.00
_cell.angle_beta   90.00
_cell.angle_gamma   90.00
#
_symmetry.space_group_name_H-M   'P 1'
#
loop_
_entity.id
_entity.type
_entity.pdbx_description
1 polymer ?
#
loop_
_entity_poly.entity_id
_entity_poly.type
_entity_poly.pdbx_seq_one_letter_code
_entity_poly.pdbx_strand_id
1 'polypeptide(L)'
;MAERNNVPAANSPNSVPPQPLLDDEQLDRLDDFLDSEQVGEDALDLISAHGFLVALAVAPSEQPPAQWLAELFQGQPNYRDDAEQNEITHLLALLRDNAVAVLEQGGLPELPFELTLDGIPAEETPIGDWCAGFMEGVFSDESAWFQDDEEAAATLLLPFMSLSGLFDDEPEMAEMAQDQASQETFVAQLPELVLDLYLHYRVPPETPKPKPRKKTPAKGKKRR
;
A
#
# COMPACT_ATOMS: atom_id res chain seq x y z
N MET A 1 -30.76 31.54 -30.12
CA MET A 1 -29.36 32.00 -30.11
C MET A 1 -29.10 32.64 -28.76
N ALA A 2 -28.46 31.92 -27.86
CA ALA A 2 -27.79 32.47 -26.68
C ALA A 2 -26.57 31.57 -26.47
N GLU A 3 -25.42 32.13 -26.78
CA GLU A 3 -24.12 31.48 -26.72
C GLU A 3 -23.61 31.40 -25.27
N ARG A 4 -23.11 30.21 -24.94
CA ARG A 4 -21.89 29.91 -24.16
C ARG A 4 -21.50 30.86 -23.03
N ASN A 5 -21.42 30.29 -21.83
CA ASN A 5 -20.26 30.51 -20.96
C ASN A 5 -19.80 29.17 -20.40
N ASN A 6 -18.90 28.51 -21.15
CA ASN A 6 -18.11 27.40 -20.65
C ASN A 6 -16.86 28.01 -20.00
N VAL A 7 -16.80 27.99 -18.68
CA VAL A 7 -15.58 28.38 -17.94
C VAL A 7 -14.67 27.15 -17.93
N PRO A 8 -13.47 27.20 -18.51
CA PRO A 8 -12.53 26.09 -18.40
C PRO A 8 -12.06 25.99 -16.94
N ALA A 9 -12.16 24.80 -16.36
CA ALA A 9 -11.57 24.51 -15.07
C ALA A 9 -10.07 24.80 -15.12
N ALA A 10 -9.58 25.55 -14.13
CA ALA A 10 -8.19 25.92 -14.01
C ALA A 10 -7.34 24.67 -13.73
N ASN A 11 -6.41 24.35 -14.63
CA ASN A 11 -5.34 23.40 -14.36
C ASN A 11 -4.45 23.96 -13.24
N SER A 12 -4.50 23.34 -12.06
CA SER A 12 -3.48 23.49 -11.03
C SER A 12 -2.16 22.91 -11.56
N PRO A 13 -1.03 23.64 -11.51
CA PRO A 13 0.18 23.29 -12.27
C PRO A 13 1.07 22.21 -11.64
N ASN A 14 0.56 21.39 -10.71
CA ASN A 14 1.38 20.41 -9.97
C ASN A 14 0.69 19.06 -9.70
N SER A 15 -0.42 18.74 -10.36
CA SER A 15 -0.96 17.37 -10.30
C SER A 15 -0.11 16.47 -11.20
N VAL A 16 0.71 15.62 -10.58
CA VAL A 16 1.28 14.44 -11.25
C VAL A 16 0.10 13.67 -11.84
N PRO A 17 0.08 13.37 -13.15
CA PRO A 17 -1.00 12.59 -13.71
C PRO A 17 -1.01 11.21 -13.02
N PRO A 18 -2.19 10.67 -12.65
CA PRO A 18 -2.25 9.33 -12.08
C PRO A 18 -1.59 8.37 -13.06
N GLN A 19 -0.66 7.55 -12.57
CA GLN A 19 -0.24 6.41 -13.37
C GLN A 19 -1.33 5.36 -13.26
N PRO A 20 -1.90 4.90 -14.38
CA PRO A 20 -2.88 3.84 -14.35
C PRO A 20 -2.24 2.54 -13.88
N LEU A 21 -3.04 1.66 -13.27
CA LEU A 21 -2.61 0.33 -12.80
C LEU A 21 -1.89 -0.45 -13.90
N LEU A 22 -2.63 -0.79 -14.94
CA LEU A 22 -2.23 -1.39 -16.22
C LEU A 22 -3.30 -0.98 -17.25
N ASP A 23 -3.14 -1.32 -18.52
CA ASP A 23 -4.27 -1.23 -19.46
C ASP A 23 -5.28 -2.38 -19.27
N ASP A 24 -6.51 -2.18 -19.75
CA ASP A 24 -7.60 -3.15 -19.55
C ASP A 24 -7.26 -4.56 -20.09
N GLU A 25 -6.58 -4.66 -21.24
CA GLU A 25 -6.20 -5.95 -21.83
C GLU A 25 -5.17 -6.69 -20.95
N GLN A 26 -4.26 -5.94 -20.32
CA GLN A 26 -3.28 -6.49 -19.39
C GLN A 26 -3.89 -6.92 -18.06
N LEU A 27 -4.89 -6.18 -17.55
CA LEU A 27 -5.64 -6.56 -16.35
C LEU A 27 -6.45 -7.83 -16.60
N ASP A 28 -7.24 -7.87 -17.69
CA ASP A 28 -8.01 -9.04 -18.09
C ASP A 28 -7.09 -10.27 -18.25
N ARG A 29 -5.89 -10.08 -18.82
CA ARG A 29 -4.90 -11.14 -19.00
C ARG A 29 -4.38 -11.71 -17.67
N LEU A 30 -4.15 -10.86 -16.67
CA LEU A 30 -3.73 -11.28 -15.33
C LEU A 30 -4.86 -11.98 -14.59
N ASP A 31 -6.07 -11.42 -14.64
CA ASP A 31 -7.28 -11.97 -14.01
C ASP A 31 -7.54 -13.39 -14.53
N ASP A 32 -7.60 -13.55 -15.86
CA ASP A 32 -7.76 -14.86 -16.53
C ASP A 32 -6.68 -15.88 -16.13
N PHE A 33 -5.45 -15.41 -15.84
CA PHE A 33 -4.37 -16.31 -15.43
C PHE A 33 -4.52 -16.73 -13.97
N LEU A 34 -4.78 -15.77 -13.07
CA LEU A 34 -4.93 -16.01 -11.63
C LEU A 34 -6.12 -16.92 -11.32
N ASP A 35 -7.20 -16.79 -12.10
CA ASP A 35 -8.41 -17.63 -11.98
C ASP A 35 -8.30 -18.99 -12.69
N SER A 36 -7.19 -19.28 -13.38
CA SER A 36 -7.05 -20.51 -14.15
C SER A 36 -6.62 -21.70 -13.30
N GLU A 37 -6.89 -22.92 -13.79
CA GLU A 37 -6.38 -24.17 -13.18
C GLU A 37 -4.83 -24.28 -13.18
N GLN A 38 -4.12 -23.32 -13.78
CA GLN A 38 -2.66 -23.26 -13.73
C GLN A 38 -2.16 -22.74 -12.38
N VAL A 39 -3.00 -22.02 -11.65
CA VAL A 39 -2.68 -21.37 -10.37
C VAL A 39 -3.33 -22.17 -9.23
N GLY A 40 -2.66 -22.21 -8.07
CA GLY A 40 -3.18 -22.92 -6.90
C GLY A 40 -4.40 -22.23 -6.30
N GLU A 41 -5.25 -22.98 -5.60
CA GLU A 41 -6.47 -22.44 -4.98
C GLU A 41 -6.22 -21.40 -3.88
N ASP A 42 -5.03 -21.44 -3.27
CA ASP A 42 -4.62 -20.51 -2.22
C ASP A 42 -3.88 -19.28 -2.76
N ALA A 43 -3.69 -19.16 -4.07
CA ALA A 43 -3.05 -17.99 -4.66
C ALA A 43 -3.92 -16.73 -4.51
N LEU A 44 -3.27 -15.58 -4.47
CA LEU A 44 -3.97 -14.30 -4.46
C LEU A 44 -4.68 -14.07 -5.80
N ASP A 45 -5.95 -13.67 -5.74
CA ASP A 45 -6.69 -13.15 -6.89
C ASP A 45 -6.15 -11.78 -7.33
N LEU A 46 -6.66 -11.21 -8.42
CA LEU A 46 -6.12 -9.94 -8.95
C LEU A 46 -6.19 -8.79 -7.93
N ILE A 47 -7.27 -8.72 -7.15
CA ILE A 47 -7.49 -7.65 -6.17
C ILE A 47 -6.52 -7.79 -4.99
N SER A 48 -6.42 -8.97 -4.42
CA SER A 48 -5.50 -9.29 -3.32
C SER A 48 -4.05 -9.18 -3.78
N ALA A 49 -3.73 -9.66 -4.98
CA ALA A 49 -2.40 -9.53 -5.58
C ALA A 49 -2.01 -8.07 -5.77
N HIS A 50 -2.94 -7.21 -6.17
CA HIS A 50 -2.68 -5.77 -6.25
C HIS A 50 -2.38 -5.18 -4.87
N GLY A 51 -3.14 -5.52 -3.83
CA GLY A 51 -2.87 -5.10 -2.44
C GLY A 51 -1.49 -5.51 -1.96
N PHE A 52 -1.14 -6.78 -2.19
CA PHE A 52 0.18 -7.34 -1.88
C PHE A 52 1.32 -6.60 -2.60
N LEU A 53 1.18 -6.35 -3.90
CA LEU A 53 2.20 -5.64 -4.69
C LEU A 53 2.35 -4.17 -4.26
N VAL A 54 1.27 -3.51 -3.86
CA VAL A 54 1.33 -2.15 -3.28
C VAL A 54 2.04 -2.16 -1.93
N ALA A 55 1.81 -3.16 -1.07
CA ALA A 55 2.56 -3.32 0.18
C ALA A 55 4.06 -3.48 -0.09
N LEU A 56 4.46 -4.26 -1.10
CA LEU A 56 5.87 -4.37 -1.50
C LEU A 56 6.46 -3.06 -2.04
N ALA A 57 5.66 -2.24 -2.71
CA ALA A 57 6.08 -0.91 -3.16
C ALA A 57 6.34 0.05 -1.98
N VAL A 58 5.58 -0.11 -0.89
CA VAL A 58 5.69 0.64 0.37
C VAL A 58 6.84 0.13 1.25
N ALA A 59 7.12 -1.17 1.20
CA ALA A 59 7.96 -1.87 2.16
C ALA A 59 9.32 -1.17 2.41
N PRO A 60 9.82 -1.20 3.66
CA PRO A 60 11.10 -0.59 4.02
C PRO A 60 12.31 -1.31 3.40
N SER A 61 12.13 -2.55 2.94
CA SER A 61 13.16 -3.39 2.32
C SER A 61 12.68 -3.96 0.98
N GLU A 62 13.58 -4.07 0.00
CA GLU A 62 13.25 -4.73 -1.27
C GLU A 62 13.32 -6.25 -1.13
N GLN A 63 12.27 -6.94 -1.57
CA GLN A 63 12.23 -8.39 -1.61
C GLN A 63 12.61 -8.94 -3.00
N PRO A 64 13.34 -10.06 -3.08
CA PRO A 64 13.66 -10.70 -4.35
C PRO A 64 12.40 -11.18 -5.10
N PRO A 65 12.33 -11.08 -6.44
CA PRO A 65 11.22 -11.58 -7.25
C PRO A 65 10.78 -13.00 -6.94
N ALA A 66 11.73 -13.92 -6.79
CA ALA A 66 11.42 -15.31 -6.50
C ALA A 66 10.70 -15.51 -5.15
N GLN A 67 10.91 -14.62 -4.17
CA GLN A 67 10.27 -14.70 -2.86
C GLN A 67 8.82 -14.23 -2.97
N TRP A 68 8.58 -13.00 -3.43
CA TRP A 68 7.23 -12.47 -3.47
C TRP A 68 6.34 -13.15 -4.51
N LEU A 69 6.90 -13.70 -5.60
CA LEU A 69 6.14 -14.53 -6.53
C LEU A 69 5.67 -15.84 -5.86
N ALA A 70 6.51 -16.45 -5.03
CA ALA A 70 6.14 -17.68 -4.34
C ALA A 70 5.01 -17.46 -3.32
N GLU A 71 5.03 -16.32 -2.61
CA GLU A 71 3.97 -15.92 -1.70
C GLU A 71 2.67 -15.58 -2.44
N LEU A 72 2.74 -14.80 -3.51
CA LEU A 72 1.55 -14.42 -4.31
C LEU A 72 0.83 -15.65 -4.87
N PHE A 73 1.59 -16.63 -5.39
CA PHE A 73 1.01 -17.84 -5.98
C PHE A 73 0.81 -18.99 -4.98
N GLN A 74 1.25 -18.83 -3.73
CA GLN A 74 1.33 -19.91 -2.72
C GLN A 74 1.91 -21.22 -3.29
N GLY A 75 2.94 -21.09 -4.13
CA GLY A 75 3.48 -22.19 -4.92
C GLY A 75 4.02 -21.75 -6.27
N GLN A 76 4.19 -22.71 -7.18
CA GLN A 76 4.64 -22.45 -8.54
C GLN A 76 3.47 -22.70 -9.51
N PRO A 77 3.05 -21.70 -10.30
CA PRO A 77 2.06 -21.90 -11.34
C PRO A 77 2.52 -22.90 -12.41
N ASN A 78 1.57 -23.65 -12.95
CA ASN A 78 1.79 -24.59 -14.04
C ASN A 78 1.76 -23.87 -15.39
N TYR A 79 2.69 -22.94 -15.61
CA TYR A 79 2.79 -22.18 -16.86
C TYR A 79 2.84 -23.10 -18.08
N ARG A 80 2.18 -22.69 -19.17
CA ARG A 80 2.22 -23.39 -20.46
C ARG A 80 3.63 -23.43 -21.04
N ASP A 81 4.33 -22.31 -20.96
CA ASP A 81 5.67 -22.12 -21.53
C ASP A 81 6.40 -20.94 -20.85
N ASP A 82 7.70 -20.81 -21.12
CA ASP A 82 8.52 -19.71 -20.59
C ASP A 82 8.01 -18.33 -21.03
N ALA A 83 7.30 -18.22 -22.17
CA ALA A 83 6.81 -16.94 -22.64
C ALA A 83 5.64 -16.45 -21.78
N GLU A 84 4.70 -17.33 -21.43
CA GLU A 84 3.62 -17.03 -20.48
C GLU A 84 4.19 -16.67 -19.10
N GLN A 85 5.17 -17.44 -18.59
CA GLN A 85 5.80 -17.12 -17.31
C GLN A 85 6.39 -15.70 -17.31
N ASN A 86 7.13 -15.35 -18.38
CA ASN A 86 7.74 -14.03 -18.50
C ASN A 86 6.70 -12.91 -18.65
N GLU A 87 5.62 -13.16 -19.40
CA GLU A 87 4.50 -12.23 -19.56
C GLU A 87 3.85 -11.92 -18.21
N ILE A 88 3.37 -12.96 -17.50
CA ILE A 88 2.67 -12.79 -16.22
C ILE A 88 3.58 -12.14 -15.18
N THR A 89 4.83 -12.61 -15.07
CA THR A 89 5.80 -12.02 -14.14
C THR A 89 6.07 -10.55 -14.46
N HIS A 90 6.12 -10.19 -15.74
CA HIS A 90 6.32 -8.80 -16.15
C HIS A 90 5.12 -7.91 -15.79
N LEU A 91 3.89 -8.38 -16.00
CA LEU A 91 2.68 -7.62 -15.66
C LEU A 91 2.56 -7.40 -14.15
N LEU A 92 2.82 -8.43 -13.33
CA LEU A 92 2.85 -8.29 -11.87
C LEU A 92 3.95 -7.31 -11.40
N ALA A 93 5.14 -7.39 -11.99
CA ALA A 93 6.20 -6.44 -11.69
C ALA A 93 5.82 -5.01 -12.09
N LEU A 94 5.13 -4.84 -13.21
CA LEU A 94 4.68 -3.54 -13.70
C LEU A 94 3.63 -2.91 -12.78
N LEU A 95 2.69 -3.68 -12.22
CA LEU A 95 1.74 -3.19 -11.20
C LEU A 95 2.48 -2.59 -9.99
N ARG A 96 3.44 -3.33 -9.43
CA ARG A 96 4.27 -2.83 -8.32
C ARG A 96 5.05 -1.58 -8.73
N ASP A 97 5.70 -1.60 -9.88
CA ASP A 97 6.58 -0.51 -10.33
C ASP A 97 5.78 0.78 -10.60
N ASN A 98 4.54 0.67 -11.10
CA ASN A 98 3.62 1.79 -11.25
C ASN A 98 3.25 2.39 -9.88
N ALA A 99 2.95 1.56 -8.88
CA ALA A 99 2.71 2.03 -7.51
C ALA A 99 3.93 2.76 -6.93
N VAL A 100 5.14 2.20 -7.09
CA VAL A 100 6.40 2.86 -6.68
C VAL A 100 6.53 4.23 -7.35
N ALA A 101 6.33 4.29 -8.68
CA ALA A 101 6.49 5.53 -9.44
C ALA A 101 5.52 6.63 -8.99
N VAL A 102 4.29 6.28 -8.62
CA VAL A 102 3.29 7.22 -8.09
C VAL A 102 3.71 7.72 -6.70
N LEU A 103 4.08 6.82 -5.81
CA LEU A 103 4.46 7.14 -4.43
C LEU A 103 5.74 7.99 -4.36
N GLU A 104 6.74 7.70 -5.21
CA GLU A 104 7.97 8.50 -5.33
C GLU A 104 7.70 9.97 -5.70
N GLN A 105 6.61 10.22 -6.41
CA GLN A 105 6.19 11.56 -6.81
C GLN A 105 5.26 12.23 -5.78
N GLY A 106 4.98 11.55 -4.66
CA GLY A 106 4.03 12.00 -3.64
C GLY A 106 2.57 11.93 -4.11
N GLY A 107 2.28 11.10 -5.11
CA GLY A 107 0.93 10.86 -5.60
C GLY A 107 0.21 9.78 -4.77
N LEU A 108 -1.12 9.75 -4.91
CA LEU A 108 -1.96 8.70 -4.35
C LEU A 108 -2.10 7.57 -5.39
N PRO A 109 -1.89 6.30 -5.01
CA PRO A 109 -2.09 5.18 -5.93
C PRO A 109 -3.57 5.06 -6.31
N GLU A 110 -3.82 4.62 -7.54
CA GLU A 110 -5.14 4.17 -7.95
C GLU A 110 -5.44 2.81 -7.32
N LEU A 111 -6.67 2.60 -6.86
CA LEU A 111 -7.12 1.34 -6.27
C LEU A 111 -8.20 0.71 -7.18
N PRO A 112 -8.25 -0.63 -7.34
CA PRO A 112 -9.08 -1.31 -8.33
C PRO A 112 -10.57 -1.42 -7.92
N PHE A 113 -11.07 -0.48 -7.12
CA PHE A 113 -12.42 -0.49 -6.57
C PHE A 113 -12.88 0.93 -6.20
N GLU A 114 -14.18 1.08 -6.00
CA GLU A 114 -14.75 2.31 -5.44
C GLU A 114 -14.49 2.38 -3.93
N LEU A 115 -14.20 3.58 -3.42
CA LEU A 115 -13.89 3.82 -2.01
C LEU A 115 -15.16 4.02 -1.17
N THR A 116 -16.04 3.03 -1.17
CA THR A 116 -17.30 2.99 -0.40
C THR A 116 -17.67 1.55 -0.09
N LEU A 117 -18.19 1.29 1.11
CA LEU A 117 -18.69 -0.04 1.48
C LEU A 117 -20.17 -0.23 1.13
N ASP A 118 -20.92 0.86 0.96
CA ASP A 118 -22.36 0.83 0.66
C ASP A 118 -23.18 -0.04 1.65
N GLY A 119 -22.71 -0.14 2.89
CA GLY A 119 -23.34 -0.92 3.96
C GLY A 119 -23.07 -2.43 3.91
N ILE A 120 -22.15 -2.88 3.06
CA ILE A 120 -21.64 -4.26 3.02
C ILE A 120 -20.43 -4.36 3.97
N PRO A 121 -20.26 -5.45 4.76
CA PRO A 121 -19.05 -5.65 5.55
C PRO A 121 -17.80 -5.64 4.67
N ALA A 122 -16.70 -5.04 5.13
CA ALA A 122 -15.50 -4.84 4.31
C ALA A 122 -14.90 -6.17 3.82
N GLU A 123 -14.91 -7.19 4.67
CA GLU A 123 -14.45 -8.55 4.38
C GLU A 123 -15.27 -9.29 3.31
N GLU A 124 -16.44 -8.77 2.94
CA GLU A 124 -17.28 -9.29 1.84
C GLU A 124 -17.16 -8.45 0.55
N THR A 125 -16.17 -7.55 0.48
CA THR A 125 -15.96 -6.63 -0.66
C THR A 125 -14.52 -6.71 -1.20
N PRO A 126 -14.27 -6.24 -2.44
CA PRO A 126 -12.91 -6.12 -2.98
C PRO A 126 -11.97 -5.27 -2.10
N ILE A 127 -12.52 -4.38 -1.27
CA ILE A 127 -11.73 -3.59 -0.33
C ILE A 127 -11.09 -4.48 0.73
N GLY A 128 -11.85 -5.44 1.27
CA GLY A 128 -11.36 -6.42 2.25
C GLY A 128 -10.29 -7.32 1.64
N ASP A 129 -10.56 -7.88 0.45
CA ASP A 129 -9.60 -8.71 -0.30
C ASP A 129 -8.28 -7.96 -0.55
N TRP A 130 -8.37 -6.70 -0.97
CA TRP A 130 -7.19 -5.86 -1.20
C TRP A 130 -6.43 -5.57 0.11
N CYS A 131 -7.14 -5.28 1.20
CA CYS A 131 -6.52 -5.05 2.50
C CYS A 131 -5.87 -6.33 3.04
N ALA A 132 -6.49 -7.49 2.84
CA ALA A 132 -5.91 -8.78 3.19
C ALA A 132 -4.63 -9.04 2.40
N GLY A 133 -4.64 -8.84 1.08
CA GLY A 133 -3.45 -8.91 0.25
C GLY A 133 -2.35 -7.93 0.68
N PHE A 134 -2.70 -6.70 1.04
CA PHE A 134 -1.74 -5.73 1.59
C PHE A 134 -1.10 -6.26 2.88
N MET A 135 -1.89 -6.84 3.79
CA MET A 135 -1.40 -7.44 5.03
C MET A 135 -0.50 -8.66 4.79
N GLU A 136 -0.78 -9.49 3.79
CA GLU A 136 0.14 -10.56 3.36
C GLU A 136 1.53 -10.01 2.98
N GLY A 137 1.55 -8.85 2.31
CA GLY A 137 2.80 -8.14 1.99
C GLY A 137 3.53 -7.65 3.24
N VAL A 138 2.80 -7.21 4.27
CA VAL A 138 3.37 -6.84 5.57
C VAL A 138 3.96 -8.07 6.26
N PHE A 139 3.23 -9.19 6.32
CA PHE A 139 3.67 -10.41 6.99
C PHE A 139 4.90 -11.05 6.34
N SER A 140 5.05 -10.88 5.02
CA SER A 140 6.18 -11.46 4.27
C SER A 140 7.57 -10.97 4.75
N ASP A 141 7.65 -9.80 5.40
CA ASP A 141 8.83 -9.33 6.14
C ASP A 141 8.41 -8.45 7.33
N GLU A 142 7.57 -9.00 8.21
CA GLU A 142 7.03 -8.30 9.38
C GLU A 142 8.13 -7.60 10.18
N SER A 143 9.28 -8.27 10.32
CA SER A 143 10.43 -7.76 11.07
C SER A 143 10.94 -6.41 10.56
N ALA A 144 10.91 -6.18 9.25
CA ALA A 144 11.37 -4.93 8.65
C ALA A 144 10.34 -3.80 8.83
N TRP A 145 9.04 -4.10 8.73
CA TRP A 145 7.95 -3.13 8.90
C TRP A 145 7.97 -2.48 10.28
N PHE A 146 8.24 -3.25 11.33
CA PHE A 146 8.18 -2.75 12.71
C PHE A 146 9.55 -2.40 13.32
N GLN A 147 10.65 -2.53 12.58
CA GLN A 147 12.01 -2.43 13.14
C GLN A 147 12.33 -1.06 13.75
N ASP A 148 11.98 0.01 13.03
CA ASP A 148 12.47 1.36 13.33
C ASP A 148 11.47 2.20 14.18
N ASP A 149 10.17 2.07 13.92
CA ASP A 149 9.09 2.79 14.62
C ASP A 149 7.79 1.95 14.65
N GLU A 150 7.79 0.92 15.51
CA GLU A 150 6.69 -0.03 15.67
C GLU A 150 5.33 0.64 15.95
N GLU A 151 5.31 1.67 16.82
CA GLU A 151 4.08 2.35 17.22
C GLU A 151 3.45 3.12 16.04
N ALA A 152 4.27 3.82 15.25
CA ALA A 152 3.79 4.56 14.08
C ALA A 152 3.34 3.60 12.97
N ALA A 153 4.11 2.56 12.68
CA ALA A 153 3.75 1.54 11.70
C ALA A 153 2.43 0.85 12.06
N ALA A 154 2.27 0.40 13.31
CA ALA A 154 1.04 -0.23 13.78
C ALA A 154 -0.17 0.70 13.69
N THR A 155 0.00 1.98 14.02
CA THR A 155 -1.08 2.97 13.91
C THR A 155 -1.52 3.17 12.46
N LEU A 156 -0.58 3.24 11.52
CA LEU A 156 -0.87 3.41 10.09
C LEU A 156 -1.45 2.15 9.45
N LEU A 157 -1.09 0.96 9.95
CA LEU A 157 -1.59 -0.34 9.47
C LEU A 157 -2.96 -0.72 10.03
N LEU A 158 -3.38 -0.12 11.15
CA LEU A 158 -4.64 -0.43 11.83
C LEU A 158 -5.87 -0.43 10.88
N PRO A 159 -6.04 0.56 9.97
CA PRO A 159 -7.16 0.54 9.02
C PRO A 159 -7.14 -0.67 8.08
N PHE A 160 -5.97 -1.04 7.55
CA PHE A 160 -5.82 -2.21 6.67
C PHE A 160 -6.17 -3.50 7.42
N MET A 161 -5.67 -3.66 8.65
CA MET A 161 -6.03 -4.78 9.52
C MET A 161 -7.53 -4.85 9.75
N SER A 162 -8.15 -3.71 10.05
CA SER A 162 -9.59 -3.59 10.36
C SER A 162 -10.51 -3.87 9.18
N LEU A 163 -10.07 -3.56 7.96
CA LEU A 163 -10.83 -3.77 6.73
C LEU A 163 -10.63 -5.19 6.18
N SER A 164 -9.51 -5.85 6.52
CA SER A 164 -9.12 -7.15 5.94
C SER A 164 -9.94 -8.36 6.41
N GLY A 165 -10.63 -8.28 7.55
CA GLY A 165 -11.28 -9.44 8.20
C GLY A 165 -10.34 -10.50 8.77
N LEU A 166 -9.01 -10.38 8.57
CA LEU A 166 -8.02 -11.37 9.03
C LEU A 166 -7.90 -11.47 10.56
N PHE A 167 -8.39 -10.46 11.29
CA PHE A 167 -8.22 -10.30 12.73
C PHE A 167 -9.54 -10.31 13.51
N ASP A 168 -10.64 -10.79 12.93
CA ASP A 168 -11.97 -10.75 13.56
C ASP A 168 -12.09 -11.58 14.85
N ASP A 169 -11.18 -12.53 15.04
CA ASP A 169 -11.08 -13.29 16.28
C ASP A 169 -10.49 -12.47 17.45
N GLU A 170 -9.82 -11.34 17.18
CA GLU A 170 -9.27 -10.44 18.19
C GLU A 170 -10.36 -9.46 18.70
N PRO A 171 -10.69 -9.44 20.00
CA PRO A 171 -11.82 -8.67 20.52
C PRO A 171 -11.78 -7.16 20.21
N GLU A 172 -10.58 -6.57 20.21
CA GLU A 172 -10.39 -5.14 19.91
C GLU A 172 -10.67 -4.83 18.43
N MET A 173 -10.33 -5.75 17.53
CA MET A 173 -10.61 -5.63 16.09
C MET A 173 -12.07 -5.89 15.78
N ALA A 174 -12.68 -6.89 16.42
CA ALA A 174 -14.09 -7.22 16.26
C ALA A 174 -15.03 -6.05 16.65
N GLU A 175 -14.69 -5.27 17.67
CA GLU A 175 -15.47 -4.07 18.04
C GLU A 175 -15.36 -2.99 16.94
N MET A 176 -14.18 -2.81 16.35
CA MET A 176 -13.93 -1.84 15.30
C MET A 176 -14.56 -2.24 13.95
N ALA A 177 -14.61 -3.55 13.65
CA ALA A 177 -15.32 -4.10 12.50
C ALA A 177 -16.83 -3.79 12.53
N GLN A 178 -17.43 -3.68 13.72
CA GLN A 178 -18.85 -3.37 13.88
C GLN A 178 -19.18 -1.87 13.71
N ASP A 179 -18.18 -0.98 13.77
CA ASP A 179 -18.39 0.46 13.58
C ASP A 179 -18.32 0.83 12.09
N GLN A 180 -19.47 0.70 11.42
CA GLN A 180 -19.62 1.02 9.99
C GLN A 180 -19.17 2.44 9.62
N ALA A 181 -19.36 3.43 10.51
CA ALA A 181 -18.95 4.81 10.20
C ALA A 181 -17.42 4.96 10.21
N SER A 182 -16.75 4.26 11.12
CA SER A 182 -15.28 4.19 11.17
C SER A 182 -14.73 3.41 9.98
N GLN A 183 -15.36 2.30 9.61
CA GLN A 183 -15.00 1.50 8.43
C GLN A 183 -15.06 2.32 7.13
N GLU A 184 -16.17 3.03 6.87
CA GLU A 184 -16.27 3.94 5.70
C GLU A 184 -15.21 5.04 5.71
N THR A 185 -14.85 5.53 6.90
CA THR A 185 -13.77 6.52 7.06
C THR A 185 -12.41 5.93 6.71
N PHE A 186 -12.14 4.68 7.11
CA PHE A 186 -10.90 3.97 6.76
C PHE A 186 -10.80 3.72 5.26
N VAL A 187 -11.87 3.25 4.63
CA VAL A 187 -11.91 3.03 3.17
C VAL A 187 -11.57 4.31 2.41
N ALA A 188 -12.18 5.44 2.78
CA ALA A 188 -11.92 6.71 2.14
C ALA A 188 -10.48 7.24 2.35
N GLN A 189 -9.73 6.70 3.31
CA GLN A 189 -8.35 7.11 3.63
C GLN A 189 -7.29 6.16 3.08
N LEU A 190 -7.67 5.01 2.51
CA LEU A 190 -6.72 4.00 2.04
C LEU A 190 -5.61 4.57 1.14
N PRO A 191 -5.91 5.38 0.08
CA PRO A 191 -4.86 5.91 -0.78
C PRO A 191 -3.86 6.81 -0.03
N GLU A 192 -4.36 7.67 0.87
CA GLU A 192 -3.53 8.53 1.71
C GLU A 192 -2.68 7.73 2.69
N LEU A 193 -3.24 6.69 3.32
CA LEU A 193 -2.52 5.83 4.25
C LEU A 193 -1.37 5.07 3.57
N VAL A 194 -1.57 4.62 2.32
CA VAL A 194 -0.48 4.00 1.53
C VAL A 194 0.66 5.00 1.31
N LEU A 195 0.33 6.25 0.96
CA LEU A 195 1.34 7.30 0.81
C LEU A 195 2.01 7.64 2.14
N ASP A 196 1.27 7.73 3.24
CA ASP A 196 1.80 8.02 4.57
C ASP A 196 2.76 6.92 5.05
N LEU A 197 2.42 5.64 4.85
CA LEU A 197 3.32 4.50 5.10
C LEU A 197 4.59 4.60 4.24
N TYR A 198 4.45 4.89 2.95
CA TYR A 198 5.59 5.05 2.06
C TYR A 198 6.52 6.18 2.54
N LEU A 199 5.96 7.34 2.88
CA LEU A 199 6.73 8.48 3.38
C LEU A 199 7.37 8.18 4.73
N HIS A 200 6.69 7.45 5.61
CA HIS A 200 7.20 7.04 6.91
C HIS A 200 8.55 6.31 6.78
N TYR A 201 8.66 5.34 5.86
CA TYR A 201 9.90 4.58 5.65
C TYR A 201 10.97 5.31 4.82
N ARG A 202 10.61 6.37 4.09
CA ARG A 202 11.54 7.12 3.22
C ARG A 202 12.03 8.43 3.83
N VAL A 203 11.39 8.94 4.88
CA VAL A 203 11.82 10.15 5.59
C VAL A 203 12.84 9.78 6.68
N PRO A 204 14.09 10.27 6.61
CA PRO A 204 15.06 10.04 7.67
C PRO A 204 14.56 10.64 8.99
N PRO A 205 14.77 9.98 10.15
CA PRO A 205 14.37 10.53 11.43
C PRO A 205 15.01 11.91 11.64
N GLU A 206 14.21 12.90 12.08
CA GLU A 206 14.73 14.25 12.32
C GLU A 206 15.94 14.19 13.25
N THR A 207 17.10 14.63 12.76
CA THR A 207 18.30 14.67 13.60
C THR A 207 18.03 15.58 14.81
N PRO A 208 18.22 15.11 16.06
CA PRO A 208 17.87 15.90 17.22
C PRO A 208 18.66 17.21 17.24
N LYS A 209 17.95 18.33 17.34
CA LYS A 209 18.56 19.68 17.35
C LYS A 209 19.72 19.72 18.37
N PRO A 210 20.91 20.19 17.97
CA PRO A 210 22.07 20.20 18.86
C PRO A 210 21.76 21.03 20.10
N LYS A 211 21.83 20.38 21.28
CA LYS A 211 21.60 21.06 22.57
C LYS A 211 22.55 22.26 22.70
N PRO A 212 22.05 23.45 23.10
CA PRO A 212 22.90 24.64 23.21
C PRO A 212 24.03 24.37 24.20
N ARG A 213 25.27 24.49 23.70
CA ARG A 213 26.49 24.25 24.47
C ARG A 213 26.54 25.23 25.66
N LYS A 214 26.36 24.71 26.88
CA LYS A 214 26.47 25.52 28.12
C LYS A 214 27.85 26.19 28.15
N LYS A 215 27.90 27.52 28.00
CA LYS A 215 29.13 28.31 28.17
C LYS A 215 29.59 28.17 29.62
N THR A 216 30.74 27.54 29.83
CA THR A 216 31.38 27.46 31.16
C THR A 216 31.84 28.87 31.56
N PRO A 217 31.51 29.37 32.76
CA PRO A 217 31.91 30.70 33.18
C PRO A 217 33.43 30.76 33.39
N ALA A 218 34.06 31.80 32.86
CA ALA A 218 35.49 32.03 32.96
C ALA A 218 35.90 32.19 34.44
N LYS A 219 36.84 31.36 34.91
CA LYS A 219 37.46 31.47 36.24
C LYS A 219 38.17 32.83 36.36
N GLY A 220 37.65 33.67 37.26
CA GLY A 220 38.25 34.94 37.63
C GLY A 220 39.69 34.79 38.10
N LYS A 221 40.59 35.55 37.45
CA LYS A 221 42.01 35.64 37.79
C LYS A 221 42.15 36.45 39.08
N LYS A 222 42.53 35.79 40.20
CA LYS A 222 42.85 36.48 41.46
C LYS A 222 44.06 37.41 41.24
N ARG A 223 43.86 38.70 41.54
CA ARG A 223 44.92 39.70 41.63
C ARG A 223 45.81 39.38 42.84
N ARG A 224 47.12 39.38 42.62
CA ARG A 224 48.15 39.56 43.63
C ARG A 224 48.95 40.78 43.23
#